data_AF-A0A7V4HFI2-F1
#
_entry.id   AF-A0A7V4HFI2-F1
#
_cell.length_a   1.000
_cell.length_b   1.000
_cell.length_c   1.000
_cell.angle_alpha   90.00
_cell.angle_beta   90.00
_cell.angle_gamma   90.00
#
_symmetry.space_group_name_H-M   'P 1'
#
loop_
_entity.id
_entity.type
_entity.pdbx_description
1 polymer ?
#
loop_
_entity_poly.entity_id
_entity_poly.type
_entity_poly.pdbx_seq_one_letter_code
_entity_poly.pdbx_strand_id
1 'polypeptide(L)' 'MDSSAAAEARLAAKALEESARTILSLKRQSGAIARICLAVASALKSGRKVLTAGNGGSASQAMHMAEEFIGRFRHNRRSL' A
#
# COMPACT_ATOMS: atom_id res chain seq x y z
N MET A 1 10.55 -36.38 -6.59
CA MET A 1 10.38 -35.02 -7.16
C MET A 1 8.99 -34.45 -6.88
N ASP A 2 7.95 -35.26 -6.73
CA ASP A 2 6.55 -34.81 -6.50
C ASP A 2 6.28 -34.19 -5.11
N SER A 3 6.98 -34.66 -4.06
CA SER A 3 6.78 -34.19 -2.69
C SER A 3 7.22 -32.73 -2.43
N SER A 4 8.11 -32.16 -3.26
CA SER A 4 8.60 -30.78 -3.10
C SER A 4 7.59 -29.76 -3.61
N ALA A 5 7.00 -30.04 -4.79
CA ALA A 5 5.99 -29.19 -5.39
C ALA A 5 4.72 -29.11 -4.53
N ALA A 6 4.29 -30.23 -3.94
CA ALA A 6 3.16 -30.25 -3.01
C ALA A 6 3.43 -29.43 -1.73
N ALA A 7 4.68 -29.42 -1.23
CA ALA A 7 5.07 -28.64 -0.06
C ALA A 7 5.09 -27.12 -0.37
N GLU A 8 5.63 -26.74 -1.54
CA GLU A 8 5.63 -25.34 -2.02
C GLU A 8 4.20 -24.81 -2.21
N ALA A 9 3.33 -25.62 -2.84
CA ALA A 9 1.92 -25.26 -3.02
C ALA A 9 1.21 -25.04 -1.68
N ARG A 10 1.49 -25.89 -0.68
CA ARG A 10 0.92 -25.74 0.67
C ARG A 10 1.43 -24.46 1.36
N LEU A 11 2.70 -24.13 1.20
CA LEU A 11 3.27 -22.89 1.75
C LEU A 11 2.63 -21.65 1.12
N ALA A 12 2.47 -21.65 -0.21
CA ALA A 12 1.80 -20.58 -0.94
C ALA A 12 0.34 -20.42 -0.49
N ALA A 13 -0.42 -21.52 -0.40
CA ALA A 13 -1.80 -21.50 0.09
C ALA A 13 -1.91 -20.90 1.50
N LYS A 14 -1.01 -21.31 2.41
CA LYS A 14 -0.95 -20.77 3.76
C LYS A 14 -0.67 -19.26 3.76
N ALA A 15 0.33 -18.80 2.99
CA ALA A 15 0.67 -17.38 2.91
C ALA A 15 -0.48 -16.52 2.35
N LEU A 16 -1.22 -17.04 1.38
CA LEU A 16 -2.41 -16.39 0.82
C LEU A 16 -3.53 -16.28 1.87
N GLU A 17 -3.80 -17.35 2.61
CA GLU A 17 -4.79 -17.33 3.69
C GLU A 17 -4.43 -16.33 4.80
N GLU A 18 -3.16 -16.31 5.23
CA GLU A 18 -2.67 -15.38 6.26
C GLU A 18 -2.75 -13.93 5.78
N SER A 19 -2.41 -13.67 4.51
CA SER A 19 -2.54 -12.35 3.90
C SER A 19 -4.00 -11.90 3.85
N ALA A 20 -4.92 -12.77 3.43
CA ALA A 20 -6.35 -12.47 3.39
C ALA A 20 -6.90 -12.16 4.79
N ARG A 21 -6.54 -12.95 5.82
CA ARG A 21 -6.92 -12.68 7.21
C ARG A 21 -6.39 -11.33 7.69
N THR A 22 -5.14 -11.00 7.37
CA THR A 22 -4.51 -9.73 7.73
C THR A 22 -5.24 -8.56 7.07
N ILE A 23 -5.52 -8.64 5.77
CA ILE A 23 -6.28 -7.61 5.02
C ILE A 23 -7.67 -7.44 5.61
N LEU A 24 -8.40 -8.52 5.89
CA LEU A 24 -9.74 -8.45 6.50
C LEU A 24 -9.71 -7.79 7.89
N SER A 25 -8.63 -7.99 8.66
CA SER A 25 -8.49 -7.35 9.97
C SER A 25 -8.43 -5.81 9.90
N LEU A 26 -8.01 -5.24 8.77
CA LEU A 26 -7.98 -3.79 8.53
C LEU A 26 -9.36 -3.14 8.53
N LYS A 27 -10.45 -3.92 8.42
CA LYS A 27 -11.82 -3.40 8.55
C LYS A 27 -12.00 -2.56 9.82
N ARG A 28 -11.38 -2.97 10.92
CA ARG A 28 -11.42 -2.23 12.21
C ARG A 28 -10.63 -0.92 12.18
N GLN A 29 -9.69 -0.77 11.24
CA GLN A 29 -8.86 0.43 11.07
C GLN A 29 -9.46 1.43 10.05
N SER A 30 -10.61 1.13 9.45
CA SER A 30 -11.28 1.97 8.44
C SER A 30 -11.41 3.44 8.87
N GLY A 31 -11.79 3.70 10.12
CA GLY A 31 -11.88 5.07 10.65
C GLY A 31 -10.53 5.79 10.72
N ALA A 32 -9.45 5.09 11.07
CA ALA A 32 -8.11 5.67 11.10
C ALA A 32 -7.60 5.96 9.68
N ILE A 33 -7.82 5.04 8.74
CA ILE A 33 -7.48 5.20 7.32
C ILE A 33 -8.19 6.43 6.76
N ALA A 34 -9.51 6.56 6.98
CA ALA A 34 -10.28 7.72 6.52
C ALA A 34 -9.75 9.05 7.06
N ARG A 35 -9.39 9.11 8.36
CA ARG A 35 -8.80 10.32 8.96
C ARG A 35 -7.46 10.67 8.33
N ILE A 36 -6.59 9.70 8.07
CA ILE A 36 -5.30 9.91 7.42
C ILE A 36 -5.51 10.45 6.00
N CYS A 37 -6.41 9.85 5.22
CA CYS A 37 -6.74 10.32 3.87
C CYS A 37 -7.24 11.77 3.87
N LEU A 38 -8.13 12.14 4.80
CA LEU A 38 -8.65 13.50 4.93
C LEU A 38 -7.54 14.49 5.31
N ALA A 39 -6.66 14.13 6.24
CA ALA A 39 -5.55 14.98 6.65
C ALA A 39 -4.56 15.23 5.50
N VAL A 40 -4.18 14.17 4.77
CA VAL A 40 -3.33 14.24 3.58
C VAL A 40 -3.96 15.13 2.51
N ALA A 41 -5.24 14.89 2.18
CA ALA A 41 -5.96 15.67 1.17
C ALA A 41 -6.07 17.15 1.56
N SER A 42 -6.37 17.45 2.83
CA SER A 42 -6.43 18.82 3.35
C SER A 42 -5.07 19.52 3.24
N ALA A 43 -3.98 18.86 3.66
CA ALA A 43 -2.64 19.41 3.57
C ALA A 43 -2.27 19.79 2.13
N LEU A 44 -2.50 18.87 1.18
CA LEU A 44 -2.20 19.11 -0.24
C LEU A 44 -3.06 20.25 -0.83
N LYS A 45 -4.37 20.29 -0.53
CA LYS A 45 -5.27 21.37 -0.98
C LYS A 45 -4.88 22.75 -0.44
N SER A 46 -4.33 22.80 0.77
CA SER A 46 -3.82 24.03 1.38
C SER A 46 -2.40 24.40 0.90
N GLY A 47 -1.89 23.78 -0.17
CA GLY A 47 -0.55 24.07 -0.71
C GLY A 47 0.60 23.56 0.17
N ARG A 48 0.33 22.70 1.15
CA ARG A 48 1.35 22.06 1.98
C ARG A 48 1.91 20.81 1.29
N LYS A 49 2.94 20.22 1.90
CA LYS A 49 3.65 19.05 1.40
C LYS A 49 3.36 17.83 2.28
N VAL A 50 3.43 16.64 1.68
CA VAL A 50 3.42 15.36 2.39
C VAL A 50 4.78 14.71 2.14
N LEU A 51 5.45 14.33 3.23
CA LEU A 51 6.76 13.67 3.18
C LEU A 51 6.58 12.21 3.59
N THR A 52 7.10 11.28 2.79
CA THR A 52 7.07 9.84 3.04
C THR A 52 8.49 9.34 3.28
N ALA A 53 8.66 8.41 4.22
CA ALA A 53 9.96 7.80 4.54
C ALA A 53 9.77 6.37 5.06
N GLY A 54 10.78 5.53 4.88
CA GLY A 54 10.77 4.14 5.35
C GLY A 54 12.09 3.45 5.06
N ASN A 55 12.27 2.24 5.60
CA ASN A 55 13.46 1.39 5.41
C ASN A 55 13.08 0.09 4.68
N GLY A 56 14.00 -0.47 3.89
CA GLY A 56 13.79 -1.73 3.16
C GLY A 56 12.55 -1.68 2.26
N GLY A 57 11.66 -2.67 2.38
CA GLY A 57 10.40 -2.70 1.60
C GLY A 57 9.52 -1.46 1.80
N SER A 58 9.52 -0.87 3.00
CA SER A 58 8.77 0.36 3.27
C SER A 58 9.37 1.59 2.59
N ALA A 59 10.67 1.59 2.24
CA ALA A 59 11.27 2.64 1.44
C ALA A 59 10.70 2.63 0.01
N SER A 60 10.52 1.43 -0.57
CA SER A 60 9.87 1.27 -1.88
C SER A 60 8.42 1.77 -1.87
N GLN A 61 7.66 1.44 -0.82
CA GLN A 61 6.29 1.96 -0.64
C GLN A 61 6.24 3.48 -0.46
N ALA A 62 7.19 4.05 0.30
CA ALA A 62 7.30 5.49 0.50
C ALA A 62 7.60 6.22 -0.83
N MET A 63 8.50 5.68 -1.65
CA MET A 63 8.80 6.20 -2.99
C MET A 63 7.60 6.09 -3.91
N HIS A 64 6.96 4.92 -3.97
CA HIS A 64 5.76 4.72 -4.81
C HIS A 64 4.64 5.71 -4.45
N MET A 65 4.39 5.93 -3.16
CA MET A 65 3.39 6.92 -2.71
C MET A 65 3.76 8.35 -3.14
N ALA A 66 5.03 8.74 -3.07
CA ALA A 66 5.49 10.05 -3.54
C ALA A 66 5.35 10.19 -5.07
N GLU A 67 5.67 9.13 -5.83
CA GLU A 67 5.53 9.08 -7.27
C GLU A 67 4.06 9.22 -7.72
N GLU A 68 3.12 8.57 -7.05
CA GLU A 68 1.69 8.74 -7.36
C GLU A 68 1.23 10.19 -7.13
N PHE A 69 1.65 10.82 -6.03
CA PHE A 69 1.33 12.23 -5.73
C PHE A 69 1.93 13.23 -6.71
N ILE A 70 3.17 13.01 -7.14
CA ILE A 70 3.86 13.89 -8.08
C ILE A 70 3.39 13.59 -9.53
N GLY A 71 3.13 12.33 -9.85
CA GLY A 71 2.83 11.83 -11.18
C GLY A 71 1.38 12.05 -11.60
N ARG A 72 0.41 11.45 -10.89
CA ARG A 72 -1.02 11.51 -11.25
C ARG A 72 -1.71 12.79 -10.79
N PHE A 73 -1.34 13.32 -9.62
CA PHE A 73 -2.08 14.43 -8.99
C PHE A 73 -1.52 15.82 -9.29
N ARG A 74 -0.29 15.95 -9.83
CA ARG A 74 0.19 17.24 -10.38
C ARG A 74 -0.17 17.42 -11.85
N HIS A 75 -0.17 16.35 -12.66
CA HIS A 75 -0.55 16.35 -14.07
C HIS A 75 -1.37 15.09 -14.35
N ASN A 76 -2.54 15.23 -14.99
CA ASN A 76 -3.32 14.07 -15.42
C ASN A 76 -2.60 13.39 -16.61
N ARG A 77 -1.52 12.65 -16.35
CA ARG A 77 -0.86 11.85 -17.40
C ARG A 77 -1.81 10.73 -17.79
N ARG A 78 -2.18 10.68 -19.08
CA ARG A 78 -2.78 9.49 -19.68
C ARG A 78 -1.86 8.30 -19.44
N SER A 79 -2.45 7.17 -19.02
CA SER A 79 -1.75 5.89 -19.06
C SER A 79 -1.29 5.64 -20.49
N LEU A 80 -0.02 5.22 -20.65
CA LEU A 80 0.43 4.59 -21.89
C LEU A 80 -0.33 3.28 -22.10
#